data_AF-A0A1H4VNW6-F1
#
_entry.id   AF-A0A1H4VNW6-F1
#
_cell.length_a   1.000
_cell.length_b   1.000
_cell.length_c   1.000
_cell.angle_alpha   90.00
_cell.angle_beta   90.00
_cell.angle_gamma   90.00
#
_symmetry.space_group_name_H-M   'P 1'
#
loop_
_entity.id
_entity.type
_entity.pdbx_description
1 polymer ?
#
loop_
_entity_poly.entity_id
_entity_poly.type
_entity_poly.pdbx_seq_one_letter_code
_entity_poly.pdbx_strand_id
1 'polypeptide(L)'
;MPDETGPQQCWRNLSLLGFSTRWIYAWRALDVETISTLVGENIEFHQSPDGTSEPLRGVAELVAALRAPDFRWDLADAVHLRGLITAENVLVIDYRNDAGISFTESLEFLAGRVSLRRVEVYAP
;
A
#
# COMPACT_ATOMS: atom_id res chain seq x y z
N MET A 1 23.44 -14.30 9.18
CA MET A 1 22.48 -13.35 9.78
C MET A 1 21.97 -14.03 11.03
N PRO A 2 22.04 -13.44 12.24
CA PRO A 2 21.40 -14.06 13.39
C PRO A 2 19.89 -13.90 13.24
N ASP A 3 19.18 -15.02 13.34
CA ASP A 3 17.73 -15.09 13.33
C ASP A 3 17.15 -14.09 14.33
N GLU A 4 16.30 -13.16 13.86
CA GLU A 4 15.46 -12.37 14.75
C GLU A 4 14.68 -13.35 15.64
N THR A 5 14.85 -13.24 16.97
CA THR A 5 14.22 -14.16 17.91
C THR A 5 12.70 -14.18 17.69
N GLY A 6 12.09 -15.38 17.66
CA GLY A 6 10.68 -15.58 17.31
C GLY A 6 9.66 -14.55 17.87
N PRO A 7 9.78 -14.06 19.12
CA PRO A 7 8.91 -13.01 19.64
C PRO A 7 8.97 -11.68 18.87
N GLN A 8 10.15 -11.23 18.43
CA GLN A 8 10.30 -9.99 17.64
C GLN A 8 9.59 -10.11 16.30
N GLN A 9 9.67 -11.28 15.67
CA GLN A 9 9.00 -11.56 14.41
C GLN A 9 7.46 -11.63 14.58
N CYS A 10 6.97 -12.21 15.69
CA CYS A 10 5.55 -12.15 16.04
C CYS A 10 5.04 -10.71 16.20
N TRP A 11 5.76 -9.87 16.95
CA TRP A 11 5.39 -8.46 17.14
C TRP A 11 5.43 -7.65 15.86
N ARG A 12 6.43 -7.90 14.99
CA ARG A 12 6.51 -7.28 13.67
C ARG A 12 5.29 -7.65 12.83
N ASN A 13 4.94 -8.93 12.77
CA ASN A 13 3.79 -9.40 11.99
C ASN A 13 2.47 -8.80 12.50
N LEU A 14 2.25 -8.74 13.82
CA LEU A 14 1.07 -8.09 14.40
C LEU A 14 1.02 -6.59 14.09
N SER A 15 2.16 -5.90 14.14
CA SER A 15 2.25 -4.48 13.80
C SER A 15 1.93 -4.25 12.32
N LEU A 16 2.43 -5.11 11.43
CA LEU A 16 2.15 -5.04 9.99
C LEU A 16 0.70 -5.38 9.65
N LEU A 17 0.06 -6.31 10.38
CA LEU A 17 -1.38 -6.58 10.27
C LEU A 17 -2.23 -5.38 10.69
N GLY A 18 -1.87 -4.72 11.79
CA GLY A 18 -2.52 -3.49 12.22
C GLY A 18 -2.34 -2.36 11.21
N PHE A 19 -1.13 -2.21 10.67
CA PHE A 19 -0.82 -1.25 9.61
C PHE A 19 -1.65 -1.52 8.35
N SER A 20 -1.63 -2.75 7.83
CA SER A 20 -2.33 -3.11 6.58
C SER A 20 -3.83 -2.86 6.68
N THR A 21 -4.42 -3.18 7.83
CA THR A 21 -5.82 -2.90 8.12
C THR A 21 -6.11 -1.39 8.06
N ARG A 22 -5.31 -0.58 8.76
CA ARG A 22 -5.48 0.89 8.76
C ARG A 22 -5.25 1.50 7.37
N TRP A 23 -4.25 1.02 6.65
CA TRP A 23 -3.95 1.41 5.27
C TRP A 23 -5.16 1.17 4.37
N ILE A 24 -5.67 -0.07 4.32
CA ILE A 24 -6.79 -0.45 3.46
C ILE A 24 -8.04 0.39 3.77
N TYR A 25 -8.39 0.58 5.04
CA TYR A 25 -9.56 1.38 5.41
C TYR A 25 -9.41 2.85 5.07
N ALA A 26 -8.21 3.43 5.25
CA ALA A 26 -7.95 4.82 4.90
C ALA A 26 -8.13 5.04 3.38
N TRP A 27 -7.62 4.14 2.56
CA TRP A 27 -7.79 4.21 1.10
C TRP A 27 -9.23 3.99 0.65
N ARG A 28 -9.94 3.01 1.22
CA ARG A 28 -11.37 2.79 0.92
C ARG A 28 -12.25 3.98 1.30
N ALA A 29 -11.94 4.66 2.39
CA ALA A 29 -12.65 5.84 2.85
C ALA A 29 -12.17 7.15 2.18
N LEU A 30 -11.09 7.10 1.38
CA LEU A 30 -10.34 8.26 0.92
C LEU A 30 -10.03 9.25 2.07
N ASP A 31 -9.64 8.70 3.23
CA ASP A 31 -9.22 9.47 4.39
C ASP A 31 -7.81 10.03 4.17
N VAL A 32 -7.76 11.20 3.52
CA VAL A 32 -6.53 11.90 3.16
C VAL A 32 -5.67 12.22 4.39
N GLU A 33 -6.29 12.52 5.54
CA GLU A 33 -5.56 12.82 6.76
C GLU A 33 -4.82 11.57 7.24
N THR A 34 -5.52 10.44 7.38
CA THR A 34 -4.89 9.18 7.77
C THR A 34 -3.82 8.75 6.77
N ILE A 35 -4.09 8.77 5.46
CA ILE A 35 -3.10 8.40 4.43
C ILE A 35 -1.82 9.22 4.59
N SER A 36 -1.95 10.54 4.78
CA SER A 36 -0.80 11.45 4.94
C SER A 36 0.06 11.12 6.17
N THR A 37 -0.51 10.52 7.22
CA THR A 37 0.26 10.09 8.40
C THR A 37 1.04 8.78 8.18
N LEU A 38 0.61 7.95 7.24
CA LEU A 38 1.20 6.62 6.97
C LEU A 38 2.36 6.69 5.97
N VAL A 39 2.44 7.76 5.17
CA VAL A 39 3.47 7.95 4.14
C VAL A 39 4.63 8.83 4.62
N GLY A 40 5.82 8.57 4.10
CA GLY A 40 7.02 9.38 4.30
C GLY A 40 7.01 10.63 3.43
N GLU A 41 7.84 11.62 3.78
CA GLU A 41 7.92 12.91 3.06
C GLU A 41 8.29 12.73 1.58
N ASN A 42 9.12 11.75 1.27
CA ASN A 42 9.62 11.43 -0.07
C ASN A 42 8.89 10.24 -0.71
N ILE A 43 7.61 10.05 -0.41
CA ILE A 43 6.81 8.96 -0.99
C ILE A 43 6.84 9.00 -2.53
N GLU A 44 7.10 7.87 -3.17
CA GLU A 44 6.85 7.67 -4.59
C GLU A 44 5.60 6.79 -4.76
N PHE A 45 4.55 7.31 -5.37
CA PHE A 45 3.27 6.61 -5.53
C PHE A 45 2.97 6.34 -7.00
N HIS A 46 3.02 5.08 -7.40
CA HIS A 46 2.65 4.64 -8.74
C HIS A 46 1.15 4.39 -8.80
N GLN A 47 0.44 5.21 -9.57
CA GLN A 47 -1.03 5.18 -9.66
C GLN A 47 -1.56 4.07 -10.57
N SER A 48 -0.79 3.66 -11.56
CA SER A 48 -1.23 2.68 -12.56
C SER A 48 -0.40 1.40 -12.49
N PRO A 49 -1.03 0.22 -12.59
CA PRO A 49 -0.30 -1.05 -12.59
C PRO A 49 0.60 -1.25 -13.82
N ASP A 50 0.33 -0.53 -14.91
CA ASP A 50 1.10 -0.59 -16.14
C ASP A 50 2.33 0.35 -16.15
N GLY A 51 2.49 1.16 -15.10
CA GLY A 51 3.59 2.13 -14.99
C GLY A 51 3.58 3.24 -16.05
N THR A 52 2.47 3.43 -16.77
CA THR A 52 2.39 4.41 -17.88
C THR A 52 2.23 5.85 -17.40
N SER A 53 1.76 6.03 -16.17
CA SER A 53 1.63 7.33 -15.52
C SER A 53 2.87 7.65 -14.70
N GLU A 54 3.35 8.89 -14.79
CA GLU A 54 4.40 9.38 -13.89
C GLU A 54 3.96 9.21 -12.43
N PRO A 55 4.84 8.71 -11.55
CA PRO A 55 4.48 8.55 -10.16
C PRO A 55 4.34 9.91 -9.48
N LEU A 56 3.41 9.99 -8.53
CA LEU A 56 3.28 11.14 -7.64
C LEU A 56 4.44 11.13 -6.65
N ARG A 57 5.15 12.24 -6.52
CA ARG A 57 6.35 12.34 -5.69
C ARG A 57 6.13 13.31 -4.53
N GLY A 58 6.28 12.77 -3.34
CA GLY A 58 6.10 13.47 -2.07
C GLY A 58 4.64 13.63 -1.65
N VAL A 59 4.47 13.97 -0.38
CA VAL A 59 3.15 14.07 0.26
C VAL A 59 2.28 15.14 -0.39
N ALA A 60 2.87 16.24 -0.86
CA ALA A 60 2.13 17.34 -1.47
C ALA A 60 1.43 16.93 -2.77
N GLU A 61 2.15 16.27 -3.69
CA GLU A 61 1.57 15.76 -4.95
C GLU A 61 0.52 14.69 -4.68
N LEU A 62 0.80 13.77 -3.75
CA LEU A 62 -0.15 12.73 -3.35
C LEU A 62 -1.45 13.34 -2.82
N VAL A 63 -1.38 14.26 -1.86
CA VAL A 63 -2.57 14.89 -1.27
C VAL A 63 -3.34 15.72 -2.28
N ALA A 64 -2.65 16.41 -3.19
CA ALA A 64 -3.29 17.15 -4.27
C ALA A 64 -4.08 16.21 -5.19
N ALA A 65 -3.49 15.08 -5.58
CA ALA A 65 -4.17 14.06 -6.38
C ALA A 65 -5.37 13.46 -5.65
N LEU A 66 -5.22 13.08 -4.37
CA LEU A 66 -6.31 12.49 -3.57
C LEU A 66 -7.52 13.41 -3.39
N ARG A 67 -7.33 14.73 -3.48
CA ARG A 67 -8.39 15.74 -3.38
C ARG A 67 -9.00 16.11 -4.73
N ALA A 68 -8.45 15.61 -5.84
CA ALA A 68 -8.99 15.87 -7.16
C ALA A 68 -10.36 15.19 -7.31
N PRO A 69 -11.35 15.84 -7.95
CA PRO A 69 -12.72 15.35 -8.04
C PRO A 69 -12.86 14.06 -8.85
N ASP A 70 -11.89 13.79 -9.72
CA ASP A 70 -11.79 12.63 -10.60
C ASP A 70 -10.83 11.56 -10.08
N PHE A 71 -10.26 11.75 -8.89
CA PHE A 71 -9.39 10.75 -8.30
C PHE A 71 -10.15 9.45 -8.06
N ARG A 72 -9.61 8.36 -8.62
CA ARG A 72 -10.06 7.02 -8.35
C ARG A 72 -8.89 6.20 -7.84
N TRP A 73 -9.09 5.57 -6.69
CA TRP A 73 -8.14 4.59 -6.19
C TRP A 73 -8.12 3.37 -7.13
N ASP A 74 -6.94 2.97 -7.57
CA ASP A 74 -6.69 1.91 -8.54
C ASP A 74 -7.11 0.51 -8.04
N LEU A 75 -7.21 0.33 -6.71
CA LEU A 75 -7.70 -0.90 -6.08
C LEU A 75 -9.16 -0.80 -5.60
N ALA A 76 -9.91 0.23 -6.01
CA ALA A 76 -11.31 0.41 -5.61
C ALA A 76 -12.20 -0.82 -5.90
N ASP A 77 -11.90 -1.55 -6.98
CA ASP A 77 -12.66 -2.73 -7.40
C ASP A 77 -12.09 -4.05 -6.81
N ALA A 78 -10.92 -3.99 -6.17
CA ALA A 78 -10.23 -5.15 -5.60
C ALA A 78 -10.66 -5.39 -4.14
N VAL A 79 -11.93 -5.74 -3.94
CA VAL A 79 -12.58 -5.76 -2.63
C VAL A 79 -12.18 -6.93 -1.71
N HIS A 80 -11.63 -8.01 -2.27
CA HIS A 80 -11.30 -9.21 -1.51
C HIS A 80 -9.81 -9.26 -1.14
N LEU A 81 -9.49 -9.12 0.14
CA LEU A 81 -8.12 -9.35 0.65
C LEU A 81 -7.83 -10.87 0.69
N ARG A 82 -6.73 -11.28 0.07
CA ARG A 82 -6.32 -12.70 -0.07
C ARG A 82 -5.15 -13.08 0.81
N GLY A 83 -4.20 -12.16 1.01
CA GLY A 83 -2.96 -12.47 1.69
C GLY A 83 -2.16 -11.23 2.04
N LEU A 84 -1.24 -11.43 2.98
CA LEU A 84 -0.24 -10.45 3.39
C LEU A 84 1.10 -11.16 3.44
N ILE A 85 2.09 -10.65 2.70
CA ILE A 85 3.45 -11.17 2.71
C ILE A 85 4.36 -10.08 3.24
N THR A 86 5.23 -10.43 4.18
CA THR A 86 6.12 -9.48 4.85
C THR A 86 7.57 -9.90 4.62
N ALA A 87 8.36 -8.99 4.06
CA ALA A 87 9.83 -9.05 4.07
C ALA A 87 10.36 -7.84 4.87
N GLU A 88 11.65 -7.80 5.19
CA GLU A 88 12.24 -6.84 6.16
C GLU A 88 11.61 -5.43 6.15
N ASN A 89 11.62 -4.76 4.99
CA ASN A 89 11.07 -3.42 4.81
C ASN A 89 9.94 -3.37 3.77
N VAL A 90 9.30 -4.50 3.48
CA VAL A 90 8.27 -4.59 2.43
C VAL A 90 7.04 -5.29 2.96
N LEU A 91 5.89 -4.64 2.78
CA LEU A 91 4.57 -5.26 2.94
C LEU A 91 3.96 -5.45 1.57
N VAL A 92 3.58 -6.68 1.26
CA VAL A 92 2.83 -7.01 0.06
C VAL A 92 1.41 -7.39 0.47
N ILE A 93 0.43 -6.78 -0.18
CA ILE A 93 -1.00 -7.00 0.06
C ILE A 93 -1.62 -7.53 -1.22
N ASP A 94 -2.18 -8.74 -1.15
CA ASP A 94 -2.83 -9.38 -2.29
C ASP A 94 -4.34 -9.15 -2.23
N TYR A 95 -4.87 -8.59 -3.31
CA TYR A 95 -6.29 -8.35 -3.50
C TYR A 95 -6.82 -9.16 -4.68
N ARG A 96 -8.14 -9.36 -4.71
CA ARG A 96 -8.86 -9.95 -5.83
C ARG A 96 -10.17 -9.20 -6.06
N ASN A 97 -10.52 -8.95 -7.32
CA ASN A 97 -11.83 -8.41 -7.67
C ASN A 97 -12.86 -9.53 -7.94
N ASP A 98 -14.12 -9.17 -8.14
CA ASP A 98 -15.21 -10.13 -8.41
C ASP A 98 -15.06 -10.86 -9.77
N ALA A 99 -14.33 -10.26 -10.71
CA ALA A 99 -13.98 -10.90 -11.99
C ALA A 99 -12.85 -11.94 -11.84
N GLY A 100 -12.29 -12.09 -10.64
CA GLY A 100 -11.25 -13.06 -10.33
C GLY A 100 -9.83 -12.61 -10.67
N ILE A 101 -9.63 -11.36 -11.07
CA ILE A 101 -8.32 -10.74 -11.36
C ILE A 101 -7.61 -10.43 -10.04
N SER A 102 -6.31 -10.75 -9.98
CA SER A 102 -5.49 -10.52 -8.79
C SER A 102 -4.66 -9.25 -8.93
N PHE A 103 -4.56 -8.51 -7.83
CA PHE A 103 -3.77 -7.29 -7.73
C PHE A 103 -2.82 -7.44 -6.54
N THR A 104 -1.57 -7.10 -6.74
CA THR A 104 -0.55 -7.14 -5.69
C THR A 104 -0.06 -5.74 -5.43
N GLU A 105 -0.34 -5.22 -4.23
CA GLU A 105 0.18 -3.92 -3.77
C GLU A 105 1.43 -4.13 -2.94
N SER A 106 2.54 -3.54 -3.38
CA SER A 106 3.81 -3.56 -2.66
C SER A 106 4.07 -2.20 -2.03
N LEU A 107 4.31 -2.20 -0.71
CA LEU A 107 4.64 -1.04 0.09
C LEU A 107 6.05 -1.21 0.66
N GLU A 108 6.97 -0.33 0.29
CA GLU A 108 8.29 -0.27 0.91
C GLU A 108 8.32 0.77 2.03
N PHE A 109 9.00 0.45 3.12
CA PHE A 109 9.08 1.30 4.30
C PHE A 109 10.48 1.90 4.47
N LEU A 110 10.51 3.19 4.80
CA LEU A 110 11.70 3.88 5.28
C LEU A 110 11.32 4.65 6.56
N ALA A 111 12.13 4.47 7.62
CA ALA A 111 11.89 5.10 8.92
C ALA A 111 10.46 4.89 9.46
N GLY A 112 9.89 3.70 9.23
CA GLY A 112 8.55 3.31 9.72
C GLY A 112 7.37 3.91 8.94
N ARG A 113 7.62 4.54 7.79
CA ARG A 113 6.59 5.09 6.91
C ARG A 113 6.73 4.56 5.50
N VAL A 114 5.64 4.54 4.74
CA VAL A 114 5.68 4.11 3.33
C VAL A 114 6.47 5.12 2.51
N SER A 115 7.54 4.66 1.87
CA SER A 115 8.37 5.47 0.95
C SER A 115 8.11 5.16 -0.51
N LEU A 116 7.56 3.99 -0.82
CA LEU A 116 7.17 3.62 -2.17
C LEU A 116 5.90 2.77 -2.12
N ARG A 117 5.01 3.02 -3.09
CA ARG A 117 3.84 2.19 -3.35
C ARG A 117 3.79 1.81 -4.83
N ARG A 118 3.69 0.51 -5.11
CA ARG A 118 3.46 -0.04 -6.46
C ARG A 118 2.30 -1.02 -6.45
N VAL A 119 1.60 -1.13 -7.57
CA VAL A 119 0.61 -2.19 -7.81
C VAL A 119 0.98 -2.93 -9.07
N GLU A 120 0.81 -4.24 -9.04
CA GLU A 120 0.95 -5.13 -10.18
C GLU A 120 -0.37 -5.86 -10.41
N VAL A 121 -0.76 -6.02 -11.67
CA VAL A 121 -1.93 -6.81 -12.07
C VAL A 121 -1.47 -8.12 -12.65
N TYR A 122 -1.94 -9.21 -12.06
CA TYR A 122 -1.74 -10.54 -12.59
C TYR A 122 -3.05 -10.99 -13.23
N ALA A 123 -3.12 -10.93 -14.55
CA ALA A 123 -4.13 -11.66 -15.31
C ALA A 123 -3.81 -13.17 -15.24
N PRO A 124 -4.82 -14.05 -15.09
CA PRO A 124 -4.63 -15.49 -15.04
C PRO A 124 -3.99 -16.06 -16.31
#